data_AF-A0A1C7HMV2-F1
#
_entry.id   AF-A0A1C7HMV2-F1
#
_cell.length_a   1.000
_cell.length_b   1.000
_cell.length_c   1.000
_cell.angle_alpha   90.00
_cell.angle_beta   90.00
_cell.angle_gamma   90.00
#
_symmetry.space_group_name_H-M   'P 1'
#
loop_
_entity.id
_entity.type
_entity.pdbx_description
1 polymer ?
#
loop_
_entity_poly.entity_id
_entity_poly.type
_entity_poly.pdbx_seq_one_letter_code
_entity_poly.pdbx_strand_id
1 'polypeptide(L)'
;MKFGFIDRFNYILSTSVILNDAHDLNERTKQVQKRNVIYLLRNLLIGSYATMFLSFAASVLGFGGATKYLMMTLLTNFIGVLINNIVFISFLKCSEGKKLTGDDINLMLKKFFLQAVCAFLITILQTFVNIMVLQATVLIPTLNVVASILISLIFTMINALIAFRIYDDVTKIRDLFSNAFSVFTKNWKSLLFLSMMFIAWTYVFSVAFTDLLYSHLQQQQGINNIFHSLLQQHDYMNFWKVHLFYLVNYVVAGYLEIKILLALVISYNDTYHEKKRKNM
;
A
#
# COMPACT_ATOMS: atom_id res chain seq x y z
N MET A 1 10.80 40.97 14.38
CA MET A 1 10.95 39.52 14.15
C MET A 1 9.65 38.86 13.68
N LYS A 2 9.10 39.22 12.50
CA LYS A 2 7.89 38.58 11.93
C LYS A 2 8.06 38.10 10.47
N PHE A 3 9.22 38.33 9.85
CA PHE A 3 9.44 38.04 8.42
C PHE A 3 9.68 36.55 8.11
N GLY A 4 10.26 35.77 9.01
CA GLY A 4 10.59 34.35 8.73
C GLY A 4 9.38 33.40 8.64
N PHE A 5 8.22 33.76 9.19
CA PHE A 5 7.03 32.90 9.17
C PHE A 5 6.26 33.03 7.85
N ILE A 6 6.07 34.26 7.36
CA ILE A 6 5.34 34.53 6.11
C ILE A 6 6.13 33.98 4.90
N ASP A 7 7.46 34.14 4.89
CA ASP A 7 8.29 33.61 3.80
C ASP A 7 8.33 32.08 3.81
N ARG A 8 8.38 31.43 4.98
CA ARG A 8 8.19 29.97 5.08
C ARG A 8 6.80 29.54 4.65
N PHE A 9 5.76 30.27 5.02
CA PHE A 9 4.39 29.95 4.65
C PHE A 9 4.17 30.08 3.14
N ASN A 10 4.68 31.15 2.53
CA ASN A 10 4.66 31.36 1.08
C ASN A 10 5.51 30.33 0.33
N TYR A 11 6.66 29.92 0.86
CA TYR A 11 7.46 28.84 0.30
C TYR A 11 6.71 27.50 0.37
N ILE A 12 6.06 27.20 1.50
CA ILE A 12 5.23 26.00 1.72
C ILE A 12 4.00 25.99 0.80
N LEU A 13 3.40 27.14 0.49
CA LEU A 13 2.24 27.27 -0.41
C LEU A 13 2.62 27.54 -1.87
N SER A 14 3.90 27.72 -2.20
CA SER A 14 4.31 27.98 -3.57
C SER A 14 4.09 26.72 -4.41
N THR A 15 2.97 26.70 -5.12
CA THR A 15 2.59 25.64 -6.04
C THR A 15 3.71 25.36 -7.06
N SER A 16 4.49 26.37 -7.42
CA SER A 16 5.65 26.24 -8.31
C SER A 16 6.77 25.35 -7.75
N VAL A 17 7.11 25.45 -6.46
CA VAL A 17 8.14 24.59 -5.84
C VAL A 17 7.63 23.15 -5.74
N ILE A 18 6.39 22.98 -5.30
CA ILE A 18 5.77 21.64 -5.21
C ILE A 18 5.67 20.98 -6.59
N LEU A 19 5.28 21.74 -7.62
CA LEU A 19 5.18 21.23 -8.99
C LEU A 19 6.57 20.88 -9.54
N ASN A 20 7.60 21.69 -9.26
CA ASN A 20 8.96 21.39 -9.69
C ASN A 20 9.52 20.14 -9.00
N ASP A 21 9.35 20.02 -7.68
CA ASP A 21 9.78 18.84 -6.91
C ASP A 21 9.05 17.58 -7.36
N ALA A 22 7.74 17.68 -7.59
CA ALA A 22 6.94 16.59 -8.12
C ALA A 22 7.31 16.24 -9.56
N HIS A 23 7.69 17.22 -10.37
CA HIS A 23 8.13 17.01 -11.75
C HIS A 23 9.49 16.29 -11.80
N ASP A 24 10.47 16.73 -11.01
CA ASP A 24 11.76 16.05 -10.90
C ASP A 24 11.59 14.61 -10.42
N LEU A 25 10.81 14.41 -9.35
CA LEU A 25 10.52 13.08 -8.81
C LEU A 25 9.81 12.19 -9.84
N ASN A 26 8.89 12.76 -10.63
CA ASN A 26 8.19 12.06 -11.71
C ASN A 26 9.15 11.65 -12.84
N GLU A 27 10.06 12.52 -13.26
CA GLU A 27 11.02 12.19 -14.32
C GLU A 27 12.01 11.11 -13.87
N ARG A 28 12.55 11.21 -12.65
CA ARG A 28 13.41 10.15 -12.06
C ARG A 28 12.66 8.82 -11.94
N THR A 29 11.39 8.87 -11.52
CA THR A 29 10.53 7.69 -11.44
C THR A 29 10.32 7.05 -12.81
N LYS A 30 10.02 7.85 -13.85
CA LYS A 30 9.83 7.36 -15.22
C LYS A 30 11.06 6.65 -15.77
N GLN A 31 12.26 7.14 -15.46
CA GLN A 31 13.51 6.52 -15.91
C GLN A 31 13.66 5.10 -15.34
N VAL A 32 13.44 4.92 -14.04
CA VAL A 32 13.50 3.60 -13.39
C VAL A 32 12.33 2.71 -13.87
N GLN A 33 11.13 3.29 -14.00
CA GLN A 33 9.93 2.59 -14.45
C GLN A 33 10.11 2.02 -15.86
N LYS A 34 10.59 2.81 -16.84
CA LYS A 34 10.79 2.35 -18.23
C LYS A 34 11.64 1.08 -18.32
N ARG A 35 12.63 0.94 -17.44
CA ARG A 35 13.54 -0.21 -17.42
C ARG A 35 12.92 -1.45 -16.76
N ASN A 36 12.08 -1.25 -15.73
CA ASN A 36 11.70 -2.32 -14.80
C ASN A 36 10.17 -2.53 -14.67
N VAL A 37 9.34 -1.83 -15.45
CA VAL A 37 7.86 -1.84 -15.27
C VAL A 37 7.26 -3.23 -15.34
N ILE A 38 7.66 -4.06 -16.31
CA ILE A 38 7.12 -5.42 -16.46
C ILE A 38 7.49 -6.27 -15.24
N TYR A 39 8.72 -6.14 -14.74
CA TYR A 39 9.19 -6.88 -13.57
C TYR A 39 8.46 -6.46 -12.29
N LEU A 40 8.31 -5.15 -12.06
CA LEU A 40 7.60 -4.61 -10.89
C LEU A 40 6.11 -4.93 -10.94
N LEU A 41 5.48 -4.80 -12.12
CA LEU A 41 4.08 -5.14 -12.32
C LEU A 41 3.86 -6.63 -12.06
N ARG A 42 4.72 -7.51 -12.58
CA ARG A 42 4.66 -8.95 -12.30
C ARG A 42 4.72 -9.24 -10.80
N ASN A 43 5.62 -8.59 -10.06
CA ASN A 43 5.74 -8.83 -8.62
C ASN A 43 4.50 -8.33 -7.85
N LEU A 44 3.95 -7.16 -8.22
CA LEU A 44 2.69 -6.68 -7.66
C LEU A 44 1.55 -7.65 -7.96
N LEU A 45 1.40 -8.09 -9.21
CA LEU A 45 0.37 -9.06 -9.62
C LEU A 45 0.49 -10.35 -8.81
N ILE A 46 1.69 -10.93 -8.71
CA ILE A 46 1.92 -12.16 -7.91
C ILE A 46 1.54 -11.92 -6.46
N GLY A 47 1.93 -10.79 -5.86
CA GLY A 47 1.59 -10.45 -4.48
C GLY A 47 0.09 -10.28 -4.25
N SER A 48 -0.60 -9.56 -5.14
CA SER A 48 -2.05 -9.36 -5.10
C SER A 48 -2.80 -10.68 -5.26
N TYR A 49 -2.42 -11.51 -6.24
CA TYR A 49 -3.03 -12.83 -6.45
C TYR A 49 -2.78 -13.79 -5.29
N ALA A 50 -1.57 -13.80 -4.72
CA ALA A 50 -1.25 -14.62 -3.56
C ALA A 50 -2.10 -14.20 -2.35
N THR A 51 -2.24 -12.90 -2.10
CA THR A 51 -3.07 -12.37 -1.01
C THR A 51 -4.56 -12.68 -1.21
N MET A 52 -5.06 -12.52 -2.44
CA MET A 52 -6.43 -12.87 -2.81
C MET A 52 -6.71 -14.36 -2.62
N PHE A 53 -5.79 -15.22 -3.06
CA PHE A 53 -5.89 -16.67 -2.90
C PHE A 53 -5.86 -17.09 -1.43
N LEU A 54 -4.96 -16.51 -0.63
CA LEU A 54 -4.90 -16.79 0.81
C LEU A 54 -6.19 -16.35 1.52
N SER A 55 -6.74 -15.19 1.18
CA SER A 55 -8.02 -14.72 1.71
C SER A 55 -9.17 -15.67 1.37
N PHE A 56 -9.21 -16.17 0.13
CA PHE A 56 -10.17 -17.17 -0.29
C PHE A 56 -10.00 -18.49 0.49
N ALA A 57 -8.78 -19.02 0.55
CA ALA A 57 -8.46 -20.26 1.27
C ALA A 57 -8.83 -20.15 2.76
N ALA A 58 -8.52 -19.02 3.40
CA ALA A 58 -8.89 -18.77 4.79
C ALA A 58 -10.41 -18.71 5.01
N SER A 59 -11.16 -18.15 4.05
CA SER A 59 -12.62 -18.14 4.12
C SER A 59 -13.21 -19.54 4.01
N VAL A 60 -12.68 -20.38 3.12
CA VAL A 60 -13.13 -21.78 2.95
C VAL A 60 -12.76 -22.63 4.16
N LEU A 61 -11.49 -22.60 4.58
CA LEU A 61 -10.99 -23.41 5.71
C LEU A 61 -11.54 -22.95 7.06
N GLY A 62 -11.85 -21.66 7.20
CA GLY A 62 -12.45 -21.08 8.39
C GLY A 62 -13.96 -21.21 8.47
N PHE A 63 -14.62 -21.74 7.44
CA PHE A 63 -16.07 -21.82 7.38
C PHE A 63 -16.66 -22.71 8.47
N GLY A 64 -17.81 -22.31 9.02
CA GLY A 64 -18.53 -23.09 10.03
C GLY A 64 -18.01 -22.98 11.48
N GLY A 65 -17.00 -22.15 11.77
CA GLY A 65 -16.56 -21.92 13.14
C GLY A 65 -15.79 -20.61 13.35
N ALA A 66 -16.29 -19.76 14.24
CA ALA A 66 -15.72 -18.42 14.51
C ALA A 66 -14.23 -18.46 14.90
N THR A 67 -13.83 -19.40 15.76
CA THR A 67 -12.43 -19.56 16.19
C THR A 67 -11.52 -19.98 15.03
N LYS A 68 -11.99 -20.90 14.17
CA LYS A 68 -11.23 -21.34 12.99
C LYS A 68 -11.06 -20.20 11.99
N TYR A 69 -12.14 -19.47 11.72
CA TYR A 69 -12.09 -18.29 10.86
C TYR A 69 -11.10 -17.24 11.38
N LEU A 70 -11.12 -16.96 12.68
CA LEU A 70 -10.19 -16.01 13.31
C LEU A 70 -8.74 -16.47 13.18
N MET A 71 -8.44 -17.75 13.48
CA MET A 71 -7.08 -18.30 13.32
C MET A 71 -6.59 -18.24 11.87
N MET A 72 -7.43 -18.62 10.90
CA MET A 72 -7.09 -18.58 9.49
C MET A 72 -6.88 -17.15 8.97
N THR A 73 -7.68 -16.20 9.46
CA THR A 73 -7.54 -14.78 9.15
C THR A 73 -6.21 -14.23 9.69
N LEU A 74 -5.85 -14.57 10.94
CA LEU A 74 -4.57 -14.18 11.53
C LEU A 74 -3.39 -14.75 10.73
N LEU A 75 -3.42 -16.05 10.42
CA LEU A 75 -2.37 -16.69 9.63
C LEU A 75 -2.20 -16.03 8.26
N THR A 76 -3.32 -15.73 7.59
CA THR A 76 -3.33 -15.05 6.29
C THR A 76 -2.74 -13.65 6.38
N ASN A 77 -3.06 -12.89 7.43
CA ASN A 77 -2.47 -11.57 7.64
C ASN A 77 -0.96 -11.66 7.88
N PHE A 78 -0.48 -12.63 8.66
CA PHE A 78 0.94 -12.86 8.89
C PHE A 78 1.69 -13.19 7.58
N ILE A 79 1.16 -14.11 6.77
CA ILE A 79 1.74 -14.44 5.47
C ILE A 79 1.67 -13.24 4.52
N GLY A 80 0.56 -12.49 4.54
CA GLY A 80 0.37 -11.27 3.76
C GLY A 80 1.41 -10.20 4.07
N VAL A 81 1.79 -10.02 5.34
CA VAL A 81 2.88 -9.10 5.72
C VAL A 81 4.20 -9.47 5.03
N LEU A 82 4.54 -10.76 5.02
CA LEU A 82 5.74 -11.23 4.35
C LEU A 82 5.68 -10.97 2.84
N ILE A 83 4.57 -11.33 2.19
CA ILE A 83 4.37 -11.14 0.75
C ILE A 83 4.51 -9.66 0.39
N ASN A 84 3.79 -8.78 1.09
CA ASN A 84 3.80 -7.34 0.84
C ASN A 84 5.21 -6.75 1.01
N ASN A 85 5.91 -7.14 2.08
CA ASN A 85 7.25 -6.62 2.32
C ASN A 85 8.26 -7.12 1.28
N ILE A 86 8.17 -8.38 0.83
CA ILE A 86 9.00 -8.88 -0.28
C ILE A 86 8.73 -8.09 -1.57
N VAL A 87 7.45 -7.80 -1.87
CA VAL A 87 7.07 -6.97 -3.02
C VAL A 87 7.69 -5.57 -2.88
N PHE A 88 7.59 -4.94 -1.70
CA PHE A 88 8.23 -3.64 -1.46
C PHE A 88 9.74 -3.68 -1.68
N ILE A 89 10.47 -4.67 -1.15
CA ILE A 89 11.92 -4.78 -1.36
C ILE A 89 12.27 -4.89 -2.85
N SER A 90 11.39 -5.46 -3.67
CA SER A 90 11.62 -5.49 -5.11
C SER A 90 11.70 -4.09 -5.75
N PHE A 91 10.97 -3.10 -5.22
CA PHE A 91 11.06 -1.69 -5.63
C PHE A 91 12.38 -1.06 -5.20
N LEU A 92 12.81 -1.32 -3.96
CA LEU A 92 14.09 -0.85 -3.45
C LEU A 92 15.25 -1.35 -4.33
N LYS A 93 15.31 -2.66 -4.59
CA LYS A 93 16.35 -3.27 -5.44
C LYS A 93 16.31 -2.74 -6.87
N CYS A 94 15.11 -2.55 -7.44
CA CYS A 94 14.97 -2.00 -8.79
C CYS A 94 15.50 -0.57 -8.90
N SER A 95 15.36 0.25 -7.86
CA SER A 95 15.93 1.61 -7.83
C SER A 95 17.46 1.60 -7.86
N GLU A 96 18.07 0.56 -7.30
CA GLU A 96 19.52 0.32 -7.36
C GLU A 96 19.98 -0.35 -8.68
N GLY A 97 19.06 -0.61 -9.61
CA GLY A 97 19.34 -1.35 -10.83
C GLY A 97 19.57 -2.85 -10.64
N LYS A 98 19.20 -3.40 -9.47
CA LYS A 98 19.32 -4.83 -9.13
C LYS A 98 17.96 -5.52 -9.16
N LYS A 99 17.96 -6.84 -9.30
CA LYS A 99 16.76 -7.68 -9.13
C LYS A 99 16.72 -8.26 -7.71
N LEU A 100 15.54 -8.70 -7.30
CA LEU A 100 15.35 -9.44 -6.06
C LEU A 100 15.99 -10.82 -6.20
N THR A 101 16.74 -11.24 -5.19
CA THR A 101 17.42 -12.54 -5.12
C THR A 101 16.85 -13.40 -3.99
N GLY A 102 17.18 -14.70 -4.00
CA GLY A 102 16.79 -15.61 -2.92
C GLY A 102 17.34 -15.20 -1.56
N ASP A 103 18.55 -14.61 -1.53
CA ASP A 103 19.17 -14.12 -0.30
C ASP A 103 18.39 -12.95 0.31
N ASP A 104 17.85 -12.06 -0.52
CA ASP A 104 17.00 -10.96 -0.07
C ASP A 104 15.72 -11.51 0.60
N ILE A 105 15.11 -12.55 0.02
CA ILE A 105 13.92 -13.20 0.58
C ILE A 105 14.27 -13.89 1.90
N ASN A 106 15.39 -14.60 1.96
CA ASN A 106 15.86 -15.26 3.18
C ASN A 106 16.14 -14.25 4.31
N LEU A 107 16.72 -13.09 3.98
CA LEU A 107 16.91 -12.00 4.93
C LEU A 107 15.58 -11.51 5.50
N MET A 108 14.57 -11.32 4.64
CA MET A 108 13.23 -10.92 5.07
C MET A 108 12.55 -12.00 5.92
N LEU A 109 12.72 -13.27 5.60
CA LEU A 109 12.23 -14.37 6.44
C LEU A 109 12.86 -14.36 7.83
N LYS A 110 14.18 -14.17 7.93
CA LYS A 110 14.89 -14.06 9.22
C LYS A 110 14.39 -12.90 10.08
N LYS A 111 13.93 -11.81 9.45
CA LYS A 111 13.40 -10.61 10.13
C LYS A 111 11.88 -10.60 10.21
N PHE A 112 11.21 -11.75 10.00
CA PHE A 112 9.76 -11.83 9.93
C PHE A 112 9.07 -11.33 11.21
N PHE A 113 9.59 -11.70 12.39
CA PHE A 113 8.98 -11.28 13.66
C PHE A 113 8.93 -9.74 13.81
N LEU A 114 10.02 -9.05 13.47
CA LEU A 114 10.07 -7.59 13.51
C LEU A 114 9.08 -6.97 12.53
N GLN A 115 8.99 -7.50 11.31
CA GLN A 115 8.02 -7.06 10.32
C GLN A 115 6.58 -7.23 10.80
N ALA A 116 6.27 -8.37 11.41
CA ALA A 116 4.95 -8.66 11.92
C ALA A 116 4.54 -7.70 13.05
N VAL A 117 5.45 -7.41 13.98
CA VAL A 117 5.21 -6.42 15.05
C VAL A 117 4.97 -5.03 14.47
N CYS A 118 5.80 -4.58 13.52
CA CYS A 118 5.61 -3.27 12.90
C CYS A 118 4.30 -3.18 12.10
N ALA A 119 3.98 -4.21 11.31
CA ALA A 119 2.74 -4.27 10.55
C ALA A 119 1.51 -4.28 11.46
N PHE A 120 1.57 -5.00 12.59
CA PHE A 120 0.50 -4.99 13.60
C PHE A 120 0.28 -3.60 14.19
N LEU A 121 1.35 -2.91 14.60
CA LEU A 121 1.27 -1.53 15.12
C LEU A 121 0.71 -0.56 14.07
N ILE A 122 1.15 -0.68 12.81
CA ILE A 122 0.62 0.10 11.69
C ILE A 122 -0.87 -0.18 11.49
N THR A 123 -1.29 -1.43 11.55
CA THR A 123 -2.70 -1.82 11.39
C THR A 123 -3.57 -1.24 12.50
N ILE A 124 -3.10 -1.26 13.75
CA ILE A 124 -3.80 -0.60 14.87
C ILE A 124 -3.94 0.90 14.60
N LEU A 125 -2.84 1.57 14.24
CA LEU A 125 -2.85 3.00 13.98
C LEU A 125 -3.76 3.37 12.81
N GLN A 126 -3.70 2.61 11.71
CA GLN A 126 -4.57 2.78 10.56
C GLN A 126 -6.04 2.59 10.92
N THR A 127 -6.36 1.57 11.70
CA THR A 127 -7.73 1.28 12.16
C THR A 127 -8.26 2.43 13.01
N PHE A 128 -7.45 2.93 13.95
CA PHE A 128 -7.82 4.05 14.79
C PHE A 128 -8.09 5.32 13.96
N VAL A 129 -7.19 5.67 13.04
CA VAL A 129 -7.36 6.83 12.15
C VAL A 129 -8.59 6.66 11.25
N ASN A 130 -8.81 5.47 10.68
CA ASN A 130 -10.00 5.18 9.89
C ASN A 130 -11.27 5.40 10.72
N ILE A 131 -11.39 4.84 11.92
CA ILE A 131 -12.60 5.01 12.75
C ILE A 131 -12.88 6.50 13.00
N MET A 132 -11.87 7.28 13.36
CA MET A 132 -12.02 8.72 13.64
C MET A 132 -12.47 9.50 12.40
N VAL A 133 -11.83 9.28 11.25
CA VAL A 133 -12.15 10.00 10.01
C VAL A 133 -13.50 9.56 9.43
N LEU A 134 -13.82 8.28 9.52
CA LEU A 134 -15.09 7.74 9.05
C LEU A 134 -16.28 8.29 9.84
N GLN A 135 -16.15 8.46 11.16
CA GLN A 135 -17.18 9.12 11.96
C GLN A 135 -17.37 10.59 11.56
N ALA A 136 -16.30 11.31 11.24
CA ALA A 136 -16.38 12.71 10.82
C ALA A 136 -16.96 12.88 9.40
N THR A 137 -16.77 11.90 8.52
CA THR A 137 -17.18 11.96 7.10
C THR A 137 -18.49 11.21 6.82
N VAL A 138 -19.16 10.68 7.85
CA VAL A 138 -20.30 9.76 7.71
C VAL A 138 -21.47 10.33 6.89
N LEU A 139 -21.65 11.66 6.92
CA LEU A 139 -22.76 12.35 6.24
C LEU A 139 -22.56 12.48 4.73
N ILE A 140 -21.35 12.24 4.21
CA ILE A 140 -21.02 12.37 2.79
C ILE A 140 -20.36 11.07 2.32
N PRO A 141 -21.12 10.14 1.72
CA PRO A 141 -20.61 8.82 1.32
C PRO A 141 -19.40 8.87 0.39
N THR A 142 -19.38 9.83 -0.54
CA THR A 142 -18.26 10.03 -1.48
C THR A 142 -16.97 10.44 -0.76
N LEU A 143 -17.09 11.36 0.20
CA LEU A 143 -15.96 11.80 1.03
C LEU A 143 -15.42 10.66 1.90
N ASN A 144 -16.30 9.82 2.41
CA ASN A 144 -15.95 8.66 3.23
C ASN A 144 -15.11 7.62 2.43
N VAL A 145 -15.52 7.30 1.20
CA VAL A 145 -14.75 6.41 0.31
C VAL A 145 -13.38 7.01 -0.01
N VAL A 146 -13.33 8.29 -0.41
CA VAL A 146 -12.07 8.97 -0.74
C VAL A 146 -11.14 9.03 0.47
N ALA A 147 -11.67 9.33 1.66
CA ALA A 147 -10.90 9.33 2.90
C ALA A 147 -10.29 7.95 3.21
N SER A 148 -11.08 6.88 3.05
CA SER A 148 -10.61 5.50 3.24
C SER A 148 -9.47 5.13 2.28
N ILE A 149 -9.57 5.54 1.02
CA ILE A 149 -8.53 5.34 0.01
C ILE A 149 -7.25 6.08 0.40
N LEU A 150 -7.38 7.36 0.79
CA LEU A 150 -6.23 8.18 1.21
C LEU A 150 -5.52 7.60 2.42
N ILE A 151 -6.27 7.21 3.45
CA ILE A 151 -5.71 6.60 4.66
C ILE A 151 -4.99 5.32 4.29
N SER A 152 -5.63 4.43 3.53
CA SER A 152 -5.02 3.16 3.12
C SER A 152 -3.75 3.35 2.31
N LEU A 153 -3.73 4.33 1.40
CA LEU A 153 -2.55 4.66 0.61
C LEU A 153 -1.41 5.20 1.48
N ILE A 154 -1.69 6.10 2.41
CA ILE A 154 -0.69 6.66 3.35
C ILE A 154 -0.05 5.55 4.18
N PHE A 155 -0.87 4.68 4.78
CA PHE A 155 -0.35 3.59 5.61
C PHE A 155 0.39 2.53 4.79
N THR A 156 0.01 2.29 3.54
CA THR A 156 0.77 1.44 2.61
C THR A 156 2.16 2.01 2.35
N MET A 157 2.27 3.31 2.08
CA MET A 157 3.57 3.97 1.91
C MET A 157 4.42 3.92 3.17
N ILE A 158 3.83 4.17 4.35
CA ILE A 158 4.56 4.08 5.63
C ILE A 158 5.06 2.65 5.86
N ASN A 159 4.22 1.64 5.58
CA ASN A 159 4.60 0.24 5.72
C ASN A 159 5.76 -0.14 4.76
N ALA A 160 5.72 0.33 3.51
CA ALA A 160 6.81 0.15 2.56
C ALA A 160 8.12 0.80 3.04
N LEU A 161 8.07 2.02 3.57
CA LEU A 161 9.24 2.68 4.17
C LEU A 161 9.81 1.87 5.33
N ILE A 162 8.95 1.35 6.23
CA ILE A 162 9.40 0.49 7.33
C ILE A 162 10.07 -0.78 6.78
N ALA A 163 9.51 -1.41 5.74
CA ALA A 163 10.11 -2.57 5.11
C ALA A 163 11.52 -2.28 4.56
N PHE A 164 11.71 -1.13 3.90
CA PHE A 164 13.05 -0.71 3.42
C PHE A 164 14.05 -0.57 4.57
N ARG A 165 13.64 0.03 5.69
CA ARG A 165 14.51 0.20 6.86
C ARG A 165 14.86 -1.13 7.54
N ILE A 166 13.90 -2.05 7.62
CA ILE A 166 14.13 -3.40 8.16
C ILE A 166 15.14 -4.13 7.27
N TYR A 167 15.03 -3.97 5.95
CA TYR A 167 15.98 -4.53 5.01
C TYR A 167 17.39 -3.94 5.23
N ASP A 168 17.51 -2.62 5.45
CA ASP A 168 18.75 -1.90 5.82
C ASP A 168 19.23 -2.13 7.28
N ASP A 169 18.91 -3.29 7.87
CA ASP A 169 19.35 -3.72 9.20
C ASP A 169 18.94 -2.85 10.40
N VAL A 170 17.94 -1.97 10.25
CA VAL A 170 17.41 -1.22 11.39
C VAL A 170 16.49 -2.12 12.23
N THR A 171 16.85 -2.34 13.50
CA THR A 171 16.11 -3.26 14.40
C THR A 171 15.22 -2.53 15.42
N LYS A 172 15.54 -1.27 15.76
CA LYS A 172 14.81 -0.50 16.77
C LYS A 172 13.48 0.02 16.21
N ILE A 173 12.36 -0.48 16.75
CA ILE A 173 10.99 -0.10 16.33
C ILE A 173 10.80 1.43 16.32
N ARG A 174 11.22 2.13 17.38
CA ARG A 174 11.10 3.60 17.45
C ARG A 174 11.77 4.28 16.25
N ASP A 175 12.97 3.81 15.89
CA ASP A 175 13.75 4.40 14.81
C ASP A 175 13.19 4.02 13.43
N LEU A 176 12.56 2.83 13.30
CA LEU A 176 11.81 2.45 12.10
C LEU A 176 10.66 3.43 11.83
N PHE A 177 9.79 3.63 12.82
CA PHE A 177 8.62 4.50 12.69
C PHE A 177 9.00 5.97 12.53
N SER A 178 9.85 6.50 13.42
CA SER A 178 10.26 7.92 13.36
C SER A 178 10.89 8.28 12.01
N ASN A 179 11.75 7.41 11.46
CA ASN A 179 12.34 7.65 10.15
C ASN A 179 11.33 7.50 9.01
N ALA A 180 10.44 6.50 9.04
CA ALA A 180 9.41 6.34 8.03
C ALA A 180 8.47 7.56 7.97
N PHE A 181 7.97 8.01 9.12
CA PHE A 181 7.16 9.23 9.21
C PHE A 181 7.94 10.47 8.79
N SER A 182 9.23 10.59 9.14
CA SER A 182 10.06 11.72 8.73
C SER A 182 10.25 11.78 7.21
N VAL A 183 10.50 10.65 6.54
CA VAL A 183 10.64 10.58 5.08
C VAL A 183 9.30 10.93 4.41
N PHE A 184 8.20 10.36 4.91
CA PHE A 184 6.87 10.62 4.37
C PHE A 184 6.48 12.09 4.52
N THR A 185 6.61 12.67 5.72
CA THR A 185 6.25 14.06 6.01
C THR A 185 7.13 15.09 5.32
N LYS A 186 8.36 14.75 4.91
CA LYS A 186 9.19 15.64 4.07
C LYS A 186 8.67 15.70 2.63
N ASN A 187 8.10 14.60 2.10
CA ASN A 187 7.77 14.44 0.68
C ASN A 187 6.26 14.30 0.39
N TRP A 188 5.39 14.45 1.39
CA TRP A 188 3.97 14.09 1.30
C TRP A 188 3.21 14.78 0.17
N LYS A 189 3.55 16.05 -0.14
CA LYS A 189 2.88 16.82 -1.20
C LYS A 189 3.16 16.24 -2.58
N SER A 190 4.43 15.98 -2.87
CA SER A 190 4.87 15.41 -4.15
C SER A 190 4.32 13.99 -4.31
N LEU A 191 4.36 13.18 -3.23
CA LEU A 191 3.79 11.83 -3.24
C LEU A 191 2.27 11.86 -3.47
N LEU A 192 1.53 12.76 -2.81
CA LEU A 192 0.09 12.91 -2.99
C LEU A 192 -0.25 13.32 -4.44
N PHE A 193 0.49 14.28 -4.99
CA PHE A 193 0.30 14.72 -6.38
C PHE A 193 0.50 13.58 -7.37
N LEU A 194 1.56 12.79 -7.21
CA LEU A 194 1.83 11.63 -8.06
C LEU A 194 0.77 10.52 -7.91
N SER A 195 0.10 10.47 -6.77
CA SER A 195 -0.93 9.48 -6.44
C SER A 195 -2.33 9.83 -6.93
N MET A 196 -2.57 11.04 -7.44
CA MET A 196 -3.92 11.50 -7.82
C MET A 196 -4.63 10.57 -8.80
N MET A 197 -3.91 10.07 -9.83
CA MET A 197 -4.50 9.12 -10.78
C MET A 197 -4.83 7.77 -10.13
N PHE A 198 -3.98 7.30 -9.21
CA PHE A 198 -4.25 6.07 -8.47
C PHE A 198 -5.49 6.22 -7.58
N ILE A 199 -5.62 7.36 -6.89
CA ILE A 199 -6.78 7.66 -6.04
C ILE A 199 -8.06 7.72 -6.89
N ALA A 200 -8.03 8.44 -8.01
CA ALA A 200 -9.16 8.54 -8.93
C ALA A 200 -9.57 7.17 -9.49
N TRP A 201 -8.60 6.37 -9.94
CA TRP A 201 -8.86 5.01 -10.41
C TRP A 201 -9.46 4.12 -9.30
N THR A 202 -8.87 4.14 -8.11
CA THR A 202 -9.33 3.33 -6.97
C THR A 202 -10.75 3.72 -6.55
N TYR A 203 -11.09 5.02 -6.62
CA TYR A 203 -12.44 5.50 -6.38
C TYR A 203 -13.43 4.96 -7.43
N VAL A 204 -13.12 5.13 -8.72
CA VAL A 204 -13.96 4.61 -9.82
C VAL A 204 -14.14 3.11 -9.70
N PHE A 205 -13.06 2.37 -9.42
CA PHE A 205 -13.10 0.93 -9.19
C PHE A 205 -13.99 0.57 -7.99
N SER A 206 -13.88 1.28 -6.88
CA SER A 206 -14.68 0.99 -5.67
C SER A 206 -16.18 1.22 -5.89
N VAL A 207 -16.55 2.26 -6.62
CA VAL A 207 -17.96 2.53 -7.00
C VAL A 207 -18.46 1.41 -7.92
N ALA A 208 -17.74 1.14 -9.01
CA ALA A 208 -18.13 0.09 -9.96
C ALA A 208 -18.16 -1.32 -9.34
N PHE A 209 -17.26 -1.62 -8.40
CA PHE A 209 -17.24 -2.86 -7.63
C PHE A 209 -18.50 -3.00 -6.76
N THR A 210 -18.86 -1.92 -6.07
CA THR A 210 -20.06 -1.89 -5.21
C THR A 210 -21.31 -2.11 -6.06
N ASP A 211 -21.42 -1.44 -7.20
CA ASP A 211 -22.56 -1.60 -8.12
C ASP A 211 -22.66 -3.03 -8.69
N LEU A 212 -21.52 -3.65 -9.02
CA LEU A 212 -21.47 -5.01 -9.54
C LEU A 212 -21.93 -6.07 -8.51
N LEU A 213 -21.79 -5.78 -7.21
CA LEU A 213 -21.91 -6.76 -6.13
C LEU A 213 -23.00 -6.47 -5.12
N TYR A 214 -23.69 -5.35 -5.27
CA TYR A 214 -24.71 -4.87 -4.34
C TYR A 214 -25.78 -5.94 -4.05
N SER A 215 -26.23 -6.66 -5.08
CA SER A 215 -27.22 -7.74 -4.98
C SER A 215 -26.72 -8.96 -4.20
N HIS A 216 -25.43 -9.29 -4.31
CA HIS A 216 -24.85 -10.49 -3.71
C HIS A 216 -24.39 -10.25 -2.27
N LEU A 217 -23.93 -9.04 -1.95
CA LEU A 217 -23.51 -8.65 -0.60
C LEU A 217 -24.68 -8.61 0.40
N GLN A 218 -25.92 -8.38 -0.06
CA GLN A 218 -27.10 -8.39 0.81
C GLN A 218 -27.57 -9.79 1.21
N GLN A 219 -27.23 -10.82 0.45
CA GLN A 219 -27.83 -12.15 0.59
C GLN A 219 -27.07 -13.12 1.51
N GLN A 220 -25.86 -12.79 1.96
CA GLN A 220 -25.08 -13.70 2.82
C GLN A 220 -24.46 -13.02 4.04
N GLN A 221 -25.14 -13.17 5.18
CA GLN A 221 -24.54 -12.92 6.49
C GLN A 221 -23.70 -14.14 6.90
N GLY A 222 -22.37 -14.05 6.77
CA GLY A 222 -21.44 -15.05 7.34
C GLY A 222 -20.28 -15.47 6.44
N ILE A 223 -20.30 -15.18 5.13
CA ILE A 223 -19.17 -15.40 4.23
C ILE A 223 -18.56 -14.05 3.85
N ASN A 224 -17.42 -13.74 4.45
CA ASN A 224 -16.71 -12.47 4.26
C ASN A 224 -15.83 -12.41 2.99
N ASN A 225 -15.85 -13.46 2.15
CA ASN A 225 -15.08 -13.50 0.90
C ASN A 225 -16.01 -13.77 -0.29
N ILE A 226 -15.94 -12.89 -1.28
CA ILE A 226 -16.88 -12.90 -2.39
C ILE A 226 -16.75 -14.10 -3.32
N PHE A 227 -15.53 -14.59 -3.54
CA PHE A 227 -15.29 -15.77 -4.36
C PHE A 227 -15.86 -17.03 -3.70
N HIS A 228 -15.73 -17.14 -2.38
CA HIS A 228 -16.33 -18.23 -1.62
C HIS A 228 -17.86 -18.16 -1.68
N SER A 229 -18.44 -16.97 -1.49
CA SER A 229 -19.88 -16.74 -1.57
C SER A 229 -20.46 -17.16 -2.93
N LEU A 230 -19.85 -16.71 -4.03
CA LEU A 230 -20.29 -17.01 -5.39
C LEU A 230 -20.16 -18.51 -5.74
N LEU A 231 -19.09 -19.18 -5.29
CA LEU A 231 -18.92 -20.62 -5.49
C LEU A 231 -19.96 -21.42 -4.71
N GLN A 232 -20.30 -21.01 -3.48
CA GLN A 232 -21.33 -21.67 -2.69
C GLN A 232 -22.71 -21.55 -3.35
N GLN A 233 -22.99 -20.41 -3.98
CA GLN A 233 -24.22 -20.16 -4.73
C GLN A 233 -24.23 -20.81 -6.12
N HIS A 234 -23.14 -21.47 -6.52
CA HIS A 234 -22.94 -22.01 -7.87
C HIS A 234 -23.08 -20.94 -8.98
N ASP A 235 -22.81 -19.67 -8.65
CA ASP A 235 -22.87 -18.53 -9.58
C ASP A 235 -21.52 -18.33 -10.30
N TYR A 236 -21.20 -19.28 -11.18
CA TYR A 236 -19.93 -19.29 -11.91
C TYR A 236 -19.78 -18.11 -12.87
N MET A 237 -20.90 -17.57 -13.39
CA MET A 237 -20.87 -16.44 -14.31
C MET A 237 -20.37 -15.19 -13.57
N ASN A 238 -20.97 -14.86 -12.41
CA ASN A 238 -20.52 -13.71 -11.64
C ASN A 238 -19.15 -13.94 -11.00
N PHE A 239 -18.79 -15.19 -10.64
CA PHE A 239 -17.43 -15.54 -10.22
C PHE A 239 -16.38 -15.08 -11.24
N TRP A 240 -16.57 -15.43 -12.53
CA TRP A 240 -15.61 -15.05 -13.57
C TRP A 240 -15.65 -13.56 -13.89
N LYS A 241 -16.81 -12.91 -13.83
CA LYS A 241 -16.90 -11.45 -13.98
C LYS A 241 -16.12 -10.72 -12.88
N VAL A 242 -16.30 -11.12 -11.63
CA VAL A 242 -15.57 -10.56 -10.48
C VAL A 242 -14.07 -10.81 -10.63
N HIS A 243 -13.67 -12.02 -11.05
CA HIS A 243 -12.27 -12.34 -11.28
C HIS A 243 -11.63 -11.45 -12.37
N LEU A 244 -12.31 -11.28 -13.51
CA LEU A 244 -11.87 -10.41 -14.59
C LEU A 244 -11.78 -8.95 -14.12
N PHE A 245 -12.74 -8.51 -13.31
CA PHE A 245 -12.78 -7.16 -12.76
C PHE A 245 -11.57 -6.90 -11.82
N TYR A 246 -11.23 -7.86 -10.95
CA TYR A 246 -10.01 -7.78 -10.15
C TYR A 246 -8.74 -7.82 -11.00
N LEU A 247 -8.68 -8.64 -12.06
CA LEU A 247 -7.53 -8.70 -12.96
C LEU A 247 -7.27 -7.33 -13.62
N VAL A 248 -8.31 -6.71 -14.19
CA VAL A 248 -8.21 -5.38 -14.80
C VAL A 248 -7.71 -4.36 -13.78
N ASN A 249 -8.25 -4.41 -12.56
CA ASN A 249 -7.80 -3.51 -11.50
C ASN A 249 -6.36 -3.75 -11.08
N TYR A 250 -5.92 -5.00 -10.91
CA TYR A 250 -4.53 -5.27 -10.54
C TYR A 250 -3.54 -4.81 -11.61
N VAL A 251 -3.91 -4.86 -12.89
CA VAL A 251 -3.08 -4.32 -13.97
C VAL A 251 -3.05 -2.78 -13.93
N VAL A 252 -4.20 -2.12 -13.89
CA VAL A 252 -4.29 -0.66 -13.95
C VAL A 252 -3.79 -0.01 -12.65
N ALA A 253 -4.33 -0.43 -11.51
CA ALA A 253 -3.89 0.05 -10.21
C ALA A 253 -2.42 -0.30 -9.96
N GLY A 254 -1.97 -1.51 -10.34
CA GLY A 254 -0.57 -1.89 -10.22
C GLY A 254 0.37 -1.00 -11.04
N TYR A 255 0.00 -0.66 -12.28
CA TYR A 255 0.78 0.28 -13.09
C TYR A 255 0.89 1.67 -12.45
N LEU A 256 -0.21 2.17 -11.86
CA LEU A 256 -0.24 3.46 -11.16
C LEU A 256 0.52 3.40 -9.83
N GLU A 257 0.43 2.29 -9.09
CA GLU A 257 1.10 2.05 -7.82
C GLU A 257 2.61 1.96 -7.99
N ILE A 258 3.11 1.38 -9.08
CA ILE A 258 4.55 1.35 -9.40
C ILE A 258 5.15 2.75 -9.33
N LYS A 259 4.45 3.73 -9.87
CA LYS A 259 4.90 5.12 -9.88
C LYS A 259 5.04 5.66 -8.45
N ILE A 260 4.06 5.37 -7.59
CA ILE A 260 4.03 5.84 -6.20
C ILE A 260 5.14 5.17 -5.38
N LEU A 261 5.27 3.84 -5.49
CA LEU A 261 6.27 3.08 -4.74
C LEU A 261 7.71 3.38 -5.20
N LEU A 262 7.93 3.62 -6.49
CA LEU A 262 9.24 4.08 -6.97
C LEU A 262 9.55 5.50 -6.50
N ALA A 263 8.59 6.42 -6.56
CA ALA A 263 8.77 7.78 -6.03
C ALA A 263 9.11 7.74 -4.53
N LEU A 264 8.44 6.86 -3.78
CA LEU A 264 8.69 6.64 -2.36
C LEU A 264 10.12 6.14 -2.08
N VAL A 265 10.61 5.16 -2.86
CA VAL A 265 11.98 4.65 -2.75
C VAL A 265 13.01 5.74 -3.07
N ILE A 266 12.75 6.54 -4.09
CA ILE A 266 13.65 7.65 -4.47
C ILE A 266 13.72 8.67 -3.33
N SER A 267 12.58 9.08 -2.78
CA SER A 267 12.51 9.97 -1.61
C SER A 267 13.19 9.38 -0.36
N TYR A 268 13.10 8.07 -0.19
CA TYR A 268 13.80 7.34 0.88
C TYR A 268 15.32 7.45 0.73
N ASN A 269 15.85 7.13 -0.45
CA ASN A 269 17.28 7.17 -0.73
C ASN A 269 17.85 8.59 -0.56
N ASP A 270 17.16 9.60 -1.09
CA ASP A 270 17.60 11.00 -0.99
C ASP A 270 17.71 11.46 0.48
N THR A 271 16.71 11.10 1.30
CA THR A 271 16.69 11.46 2.73
C THR A 271 17.73 10.69 3.55
N TYR A 272 17.99 9.43 3.19
CA TYR A 272 19.00 8.60 3.86
C TYR A 272 20.44 9.06 3.53
N HIS A 273 20.71 9.40 2.27
CA HIS A 273 22.02 9.94 1.86
C HIS A 273 22.28 11.34 2.43
N GLU A 274 21.26 12.20 2.57
CA GLU A 274 21.40 13.48 3.28
C GLU A 274 21.81 13.29 4.76
N LYS A 275 21.22 12.33 5.48
CA LYS A 275 21.59 12.06 6.88
C LYS A 275 23.01 11.52 7.02
N LYS A 276 23.47 10.68 6.08
CA LYS A 276 24.85 10.17 6.08
C LYS A 276 25.88 11.27 5.83
N ARG A 277 25.57 12.25 4.96
CA ARG A 277 26.44 13.42 4.69
C ARG A 277 26.51 14.44 5.83
N LYS A 278 25.49 14.52 6.69
CA LYS A 278 25.48 15.44 7.85
C LYS A 278 26.16 14.86 9.10
N ASN A 279 26.43 13.56 9.12
CA ASN A 279 27.07 12.85 10.22
C ASN A 279 28.53 12.45 9.91
N MET A 280 29.07 12.89 8.76
CA MET A 280 30.49 12.88 8.42
C MET A 280 31.00 14.32 8.51
#